data_AF-A0A8T5HVZ7-F1
#
_entry.id   AF-A0A8T5HVZ7-F1
#
_cell.length_a   1.000
_cell.length_b   1.000
_cell.length_c   1.000
_cell.angle_alpha   90.00
_cell.angle_beta   90.00
_cell.angle_gamma   90.00
#
_symmetry.space_group_name_H-M   'P 1'
#
loop_
_entity.id
_entity.type
_entity.pdbx_description
1 polymer ?
#
loop_
_entity_poly.entity_id
_entity_poly.type
_entity_poly.pdbx_seq_one_letter_code
_entity_poly.pdbx_strand_id
1 'polypeptide(L)' 'MEDYVDDAEPVKKEQFIEEDDLDASFMKGYADDEKMDECAECGSAVNDEKKVSQEIEGEEYVFCSDVCLNEFKESIGD' A
#
# COMPACT_ATOMS: atom_id res chain seq x y z
N MET A 1 -39.26 11.61 55.18
CA MET A 1 -38.60 12.15 53.98
C MET A 1 -37.21 12.51 54.45
N GLU A 2 -36.33 11.52 54.43
CA GLU A 2 -34.99 11.61 55.01
C GLU A 2 -33.99 11.52 53.87
N ASP A 3 -33.14 12.55 53.81
CA ASP A 3 -31.92 12.63 53.03
C ASP A 3 -31.02 11.41 53.27
N TYR A 4 -30.42 10.88 52.21
CA TYR A 4 -29.16 10.15 52.31
C TYR A 4 -28.31 10.41 51.06
N VAL A 5 -27.08 10.84 51.31
CA VAL A 5 -26.02 11.08 50.33
C VAL A 5 -25.14 9.84 50.29
N ASP A 6 -24.92 9.24 49.12
CA ASP A 6 -24.00 8.14 48.85
C ASP A 6 -23.90 8.05 47.31
N ASP A 7 -22.80 7.91 46.59
CA ASP A 7 -21.36 7.95 46.81
C ASP A 7 -20.81 8.18 45.38
N ALA A 8 -19.67 8.84 45.25
CA ALA A 8 -19.09 9.18 43.96
C ALA A 8 -18.56 7.94 43.22
N GLU A 9 -18.77 7.79 41.90
CA GLU A 9 -17.75 7.29 40.96
C GLU A 9 -18.02 7.73 39.50
N PRO A 10 -16.97 7.90 38.65
CA PRO A 10 -17.01 8.75 37.46
C PRO A 10 -17.01 8.01 36.10
N VAL A 11 -17.68 8.64 35.14
CA VAL A 11 -17.36 8.70 33.69
C VAL A 11 -17.39 7.39 32.88
N LYS A 12 -18.42 7.25 32.03
CA LYS A 12 -18.23 6.88 30.63
C LYS A 12 -18.91 7.93 29.75
N LYS A 13 -18.04 8.68 29.08
CA LYS A 13 -18.34 9.79 28.19
C LYS A 13 -19.05 9.17 27.00
N GLU A 14 -20.33 9.47 26.82
CA GLU A 14 -21.01 9.28 25.55
C GLU A 14 -20.16 10.01 24.50
N GLN A 15 -19.45 9.24 23.68
CA GLN A 15 -18.69 9.78 22.57
C GLN A 15 -19.72 10.19 21.51
N PHE A 16 -20.12 11.46 21.56
CA PHE A 16 -20.69 12.15 20.40
C PHE A 16 -19.69 11.96 19.25
N ILE A 17 -20.10 11.20 18.25
CA ILE A 17 -19.36 11.09 17.00
C ILE A 17 -19.84 12.28 16.17
N GLU A 18 -19.04 13.34 16.09
CA GLU A 18 -19.28 14.39 15.11
C GLU A 18 -19.13 13.79 13.71
N GLU A 19 -20.11 14.04 12.84
CA GLU A 19 -20.22 13.49 11.48
C GLU A 19 -19.06 13.91 10.53
N ASP A 20 -18.18 14.81 10.99
CA ASP A 20 -17.04 15.34 10.21
C ASP A 20 -15.79 14.41 10.24
N ASP A 21 -15.68 13.50 11.22
CA ASP A 21 -14.48 12.66 11.43
C ASP A 21 -14.57 11.26 10.79
N LEU A 22 -15.76 10.87 10.29
CA LEU A 22 -15.98 9.56 9.66
C LEU A 22 -15.43 9.47 8.23
N ASP A 23 -15.24 10.61 7.56
CA ASP A 23 -14.79 10.66 6.16
C ASP A 23 -13.28 10.40 6.02
N ALA A 24 -12.49 10.87 7.00
CA ALA A 24 -11.03 10.75 6.99
C ALA A 24 -10.53 9.33 7.33
N SER A 25 -11.30 8.53 8.09
CA SER A 25 -10.93 7.14 8.40
C SER A 25 -11.26 6.17 7.26
N PHE A 26 -12.25 6.47 6.43
CA PHE A 26 -12.62 5.59 5.32
C PHE A 26 -11.65 5.71 4.14
N MET A 27 -11.08 6.89 3.89
CA MET A 27 -10.10 7.08 2.81
C MET A 27 -8.66 6.70 3.14
N LYS A 28 -8.33 6.36 4.41
CA LYS A 28 -6.95 6.10 4.85
C LYS A 28 -6.44 4.69 4.52
N GLY A 29 -7.29 3.82 3.98
CA GLY A 29 -6.95 2.43 3.64
C GLY A 29 -6.19 2.24 2.32
N TYR A 30 -6.05 3.28 1.48
CA TYR A 30 -5.35 3.18 0.19
C TYR A 30 -3.90 3.67 0.23
N ALA A 31 -3.37 4.01 1.41
CA ALA A 31 -2.03 4.57 1.56
C ALA A 31 -0.93 3.51 1.80
N ASP A 32 -1.25 2.22 1.65
CA ASP A 32 -0.25 1.16 1.56
C ASP A 32 -0.16 0.74 0.10
N ASP A 33 0.38 1.64 -0.72
CA ASP A 33 0.87 1.34 -2.05
C ASP A 33 2.16 0.55 -1.84
N GLU A 34 2.03 -0.75 -1.53
CA GLU A 34 3.13 -1.69 -1.60
C GLU A 34 3.62 -1.64 -3.05
N LYS A 35 4.62 -0.80 -3.33
CA LYS A 35 5.26 -0.68 -4.64
C LYS A 35 5.72 -2.07 -5.09
N MET A 36 4.89 -2.74 -5.86
CA MET A 36 5.28 -3.93 -6.59
C MET A 36 6.03 -3.48 -7.83
N ASP A 37 7.24 -4.00 -7.98
CA ASP A 37 7.98 -3.86 -9.22
C ASP A 37 7.18 -4.53 -10.36
N GLU A 38 6.99 -3.81 -11.46
CA GLU A 38 6.30 -4.31 -12.65
C GLU A 38 7.33 -4.66 -13.73
N CYS A 39 7.10 -5.77 -14.43
CA CYS A 39 8.00 -6.22 -15.48
C CYS A 39 7.99 -5.21 -16.65
N ALA A 40 9.16 -4.72 -17.03
CA ALA A 40 9.29 -3.71 -18.09
C ALA A 40 8.84 -4.19 -19.47
N GLU A 41 8.81 -5.50 -19.71
CA GLU A 41 8.35 -6.09 -20.97
C GLU A 41 6.84 -6.37 -20.99
N CYS A 42 6.33 -7.08 -19.98
CA CYS A 42 4.95 -7.60 -19.98
C CYS A 42 4.00 -6.91 -19.00
N GLY A 43 4.48 -5.97 -18.19
CA GLY A 43 3.69 -5.25 -17.18
C GLY A 43 3.17 -6.12 -16.03
N SER A 44 3.64 -7.36 -15.89
CA SER A 44 3.24 -8.24 -14.79
C SER A 44 4.00 -7.92 -13.52
N ALA A 45 3.34 -8.09 -12.36
CA ALA A 45 3.99 -7.97 -11.06
C ALA A 45 5.18 -8.93 -10.95
N VAL A 46 6.33 -8.39 -10.56
CA VAL A 46 7.59 -9.12 -10.38
C VAL A 46 7.67 -9.60 -8.94
N ASN A 47 7.95 -10.89 -8.76
CA ASN A 47 8.26 -11.42 -7.44
C ASN A 47 9.73 -11.14 -7.12
N ASP A 48 10.00 -10.58 -5.93
CA ASP A 48 11.34 -10.26 -5.45
C ASP A 48 12.32 -11.46 -5.49
N GLU A 49 11.83 -12.68 -5.33
CA GLU A 49 12.66 -13.91 -5.39
C GLU A 49 13.13 -14.26 -6.81
N LYS A 50 12.38 -13.82 -7.83
CA LYS A 50 12.62 -14.15 -9.25
C LYS A 50 12.90 -12.92 -10.10
N LYS A 51 13.08 -11.74 -9.47
CA LYS A 51 13.34 -10.52 -10.19
C LYS A 51 14.69 -10.57 -10.88
N VAL A 52 14.69 -10.18 -12.15
CA VAL A 52 15.91 -10.01 -12.93
C VAL A 52 16.06 -8.52 -13.21
N SER A 53 17.09 -7.88 -12.66
CA SER A 53 17.41 -6.48 -12.94
C SER A 53 18.54 -6.38 -13.97
N GLN A 54 18.40 -5.46 -14.91
CA GLN A 54 19.41 -5.20 -15.93
C GLN A 54 19.44 -3.72 -16.30
N GLU A 55 20.65 -3.16 -16.37
CA GLU A 55 20.90 -1.85 -16.98
C GLU A 55 20.91 -1.96 -18.51
N ILE A 56 20.04 -1.20 -19.17
CA ILE A 56 19.89 -1.13 -20.63
C ILE A 56 19.85 0.37 -20.99
N GLU A 57 20.74 0.81 -21.88
CA GLU A 57 20.85 2.23 -22.31
C GLU A 57 21.06 3.25 -21.16
N GLY A 58 21.53 2.80 -19.99
CA GLY A 58 21.72 3.64 -18.81
C GLY A 58 20.49 3.76 -17.90
N GLU A 59 19.42 3.01 -18.19
CA GLU A 59 18.24 2.87 -17.33
C GLU A 59 18.19 1.45 -16.73
N GLU A 60 17.81 1.35 -15.44
CA GLU A 60 17.65 0.06 -14.76
C GLU A 60 16.22 -0.46 -14.97
N TYR A 61 16.10 -1.63 -15.60
CA TYR A 61 14.83 -2.30 -15.83
C TYR A 61 14.76 -3.60 -15.03
N VAL A 62 13.55 -3.95 -14.59
CA VAL A 62 13.24 -5.18 -13.86
C VAL A 62 12.31 -6.07 -14.68
N PHE A 63 12.56 -7.37 -14.62
CA PHE A 63 11.84 -8.37 -15.40
C PHE A 63 11.41 -9.53 -14.51
N CYS A 64 10.28 -10.13 -14.86
CA CYS A 64 9.74 -11.30 -14.14
C CYS A 64 10.50 -12.61 -14.46
N SER A 65 11.32 -12.61 -15.52
CA SER A 65 12.15 -13.75 -15.93
C SER A 65 13.21 -13.35 -16.94
N ASP A 66 14.23 -14.20 -17.14
CA ASP A 66 15.24 -14.04 -18.19
C ASP A 66 14.66 -14.01 -19.61
N VAL A 67 13.50 -14.64 -19.84
CA VAL A 67 12.84 -14.65 -21.15
C VAL A 67 12.40 -13.24 -21.52
N CYS A 68 11.68 -12.57 -20.61
CA CYS A 68 11.24 -11.18 -20.81
C CYS A 68 12.43 -10.22 -20.96
N LEU A 69 13.52 -10.46 -20.24
CA LEU A 69 14.74 -9.67 -20.42
C LEU A 69 15.31 -9.81 -21.83
N ASN A 70 15.35 -11.04 -22.37
CA ASN A 70 15.89 -11.29 -23.70
C ASN A 70 15.01 -10.70 -24.79
N GLU A 71 13.70 -10.90 -24.71
CA GLU A 71 12.75 -10.29 -25.65
C GLU A 71 12.86 -8.76 -25.64
N PHE A 72 13.00 -8.16 -24.46
CA PHE A 72 13.12 -6.71 -24.34
C PHE A 72 14.41 -6.19 -24.98
N LYS A 73 15.53 -6.90 -24.76
CA LYS A 73 16.82 -6.59 -25.40
C LYS A 73 16.77 -6.75 -26.92
N GLU A 74 16.06 -7.75 -27.43
CA GLU A 74 15.87 -7.93 -28.87
C GLU A 74 14.99 -6.82 -29.45
N SER A 75 13.98 -6.37 -28.70
CA SER A 75 13.05 -5.33 -29.17
C SER A 75 13.63 -3.91 -29.13
N ILE A 76 14.59 -3.63 -28.24
CA ILE A 76 15.25 -2.32 -28.13
C ILE A 76 16.51 -2.19 -29.00
N GLY A 77 17.04 -3.32 -29.50
CA GLY A 77 18.28 -3.38 -30.28
C GLY A 77 18.10 -3.27 -31.81
N ASP A 78 16.87 -3.10 -32.32
CA ASP A 78 16.57 -2.93 -33.76
C ASP A 78 16.53 -1.45 -34.21
#